data_AF-A5DWN0-F1
#
_entry.id   AF-A5DWN0-F1
#
_cell.length_a   1.000
_cell.length_b   1.000
_cell.length_c   1.000
_cell.angle_alpha   90.00
_cell.angle_beta   90.00
_cell.angle_gamma   90.00
#
_symmetry.space_group_name_H-M   'P 1'
#
loop_
_entity.id
_entity.type
_entity.pdbx_description
1 polymer ?
#
loop_
_entity_poly.entity_id
_entity_poly.type
_entity_poly.pdbx_seq_one_letter_code
_entity_poly.pdbx_strand_id
1 'polypeptide(L)'
;MFANFGRIGLTSLRITATGKEILATSTLLRCRVSPICFLRFNSNKIPPSQPSKDNLPHDPPKKDSKDFKDFQNLQNLQDINENIGRDQNQNLPSDPAAPKSSLPSRSEWENLKLHIPGETKQTNTLKDRVPKFPLGKENVPTLLPRPGVPQVGKKYTFKQVIKILQNKKQPELIYESEPHRLYFLLCFCAAVVFSVYACVLAEWAFWISNKEYEENEKEETNEVVRTREYYWWLAIYLCPSIIMFAAAYGAIIFPTKLVRRMWYLPGPPTKEFVKFTTYPLIPGRPTPVYTIPLANLSRRETTRIWTGKGFYGTADKGFFFFVLREKIAGSQFKIRSWIVDRKGFFWSDGRVFDYLFGKETLAEAEAGVPYDEQFGIINRERKKQNEKMKKLHGPLWRYKMAIGEFKSDVGKVGGMISGKNFNDNKNNSNSIGDGGGDGDSSKKRGLPKE
;
A
#
# COMPACT_ATOMS: atom_id res chain seq x y z
N MET A 1 -10.14 4.55 -9.90
CA MET A 1 -9.76 5.82 -10.57
C MET A 1 -9.19 6.88 -9.61
N PHE A 2 -8.74 6.53 -8.39
CA PHE A 2 -8.16 7.51 -7.44
C PHE A 2 -6.75 7.10 -6.97
N ALA A 3 -5.84 6.84 -7.90
CA ALA A 3 -4.47 6.46 -7.54
C ALA A 3 -3.40 7.10 -8.44
N ASN A 4 -3.65 8.31 -8.93
CA ASN A 4 -2.64 9.15 -9.59
C ASN A 4 -2.92 10.62 -9.23
N PHE A 5 -2.60 11.00 -7.99
CA PHE A 5 -2.21 12.37 -7.72
C PHE A 5 -0.72 12.33 -7.37
N GLY A 6 0.09 12.57 -8.41
CA GLY A 6 1.51 12.79 -8.28
C GLY A 6 1.77 14.08 -7.51
N ARG A 7 2.91 14.13 -6.84
CA ARG A 7 3.52 15.35 -6.28
C ARG A 7 3.48 16.46 -7.33
N ILE A 8 2.61 17.45 -7.15
CA ILE A 8 2.80 18.76 -7.73
C ILE A 8 3.66 19.52 -6.73
N GLY A 9 4.91 19.78 -7.10
CA GLY A 9 5.79 20.64 -6.33
C GLY A 9 5.17 22.03 -6.23
N LEU A 10 5.15 22.60 -5.04
CA LEU A 10 4.84 24.01 -4.83
C LEU A 10 5.90 24.84 -5.59
N THR A 11 5.57 25.32 -6.77
CA THR A 11 6.19 26.50 -7.35
C THR A 11 5.41 27.72 -6.87
N SER A 12 6.06 28.51 -6.02
CA SER A 12 5.57 29.79 -5.54
C SER A 12 5.41 30.76 -6.72
N LEU A 13 4.19 30.95 -7.20
CA LEU A 13 3.88 32.01 -8.16
C LEU A 13 3.67 33.32 -7.37
N ARG A 14 4.63 34.24 -7.46
CA ARG A 14 4.56 35.58 -6.89
C ARG A 14 3.97 36.50 -7.97
N ILE A 15 2.67 36.77 -7.90
CA ILE A 15 2.04 37.80 -8.74
C ILE A 15 2.08 39.11 -7.97
N THR A 16 2.98 40.01 -8.37
CA THR A 16 2.92 41.43 -7.99
C THR A 16 1.92 42.12 -8.90
N ALA A 17 0.74 42.44 -8.37
CA ALA A 17 -0.20 43.37 -9.00
C ALA A 17 -0.02 44.74 -8.35
N THR A 18 0.54 45.67 -9.11
CA THR A 18 0.65 47.08 -8.79
C THR A 18 -0.72 47.74 -8.86
N GLY A 19 -1.17 48.26 -7.71
CA GLY A 19 -1.78 49.57 -7.56
C GLY A 19 -3.04 49.89 -8.37
N LYS A 20 -4.20 49.72 -7.73
CA LYS A 20 -5.24 50.75 -7.68
C LYS A 20 -6.18 50.46 -6.50
N GLU A 21 -6.17 51.37 -5.54
CA GLU A 21 -7.19 51.45 -4.51
C GLU A 21 -8.52 51.82 -5.17
N ILE A 22 -9.56 51.03 -4.91
CA ILE A 22 -10.94 51.49 -5.02
C ILE A 22 -11.59 51.22 -3.67
N LEU A 23 -11.74 52.30 -2.92
CA LEU A 23 -12.57 52.41 -1.74
C LEU A 23 -14.03 52.20 -2.18
N ALA A 24 -14.69 51.15 -1.69
CA ALA A 24 -16.14 51.03 -1.74
C ALA A 24 -16.65 50.54 -0.39
N THR A 25 -17.11 51.50 0.40
CA THR A 25 -17.88 51.33 1.63
C THR A 25 -19.30 50.86 1.29
N SER A 26 -19.71 49.69 1.80
CA SER A 26 -21.12 49.30 1.92
C SER A 26 -21.32 48.38 3.13
N THR A 27 -21.38 49.02 4.29
CA THR A 27 -22.37 48.84 5.37
C THR A 27 -23.33 47.63 5.33
N LEU A 28 -23.16 46.77 6.36
CA LEU A 28 -24.17 45.99 7.11
C LEU A 28 -24.93 44.81 6.43
N LEU A 29 -24.50 43.59 6.76
CA LEU A 29 -25.37 42.63 7.47
C LEU A 29 -24.52 41.81 8.46
N ARG A 30 -24.67 42.10 9.76
CA ARG A 30 -24.03 41.35 10.86
C ARG A 30 -24.81 40.05 11.10
N CYS A 31 -24.32 38.94 10.58
CA CYS A 31 -24.60 37.63 11.19
C CYS A 31 -23.48 37.31 12.19
N ARG A 32 -23.81 37.42 13.48
CA ARG A 32 -22.99 36.93 14.59
C ARG A 32 -22.90 35.40 14.50
N VAL A 33 -21.76 34.88 14.08
CA VAL A 33 -21.34 33.51 14.40
C VAL A 33 -20.08 33.63 15.26
N SER A 34 -20.20 33.28 16.53
CA SER A 34 -19.08 33.23 17.47
C SER A 34 -18.00 32.26 16.97
N PRO A 35 -16.72 32.66 16.96
CA PRO A 35 -15.63 31.72 16.72
C PRO A 35 -15.34 30.94 18.00
N ILE A 36 -15.61 29.63 17.97
CA ILE A 36 -15.11 28.69 18.97
C ILE A 36 -13.59 28.57 18.78
N CYS A 37 -12.89 28.79 19.89
CA CYS A 37 -11.45 28.61 20.13
C CYS A 37 -10.74 27.63 19.18
N PHE A 38 -9.90 28.17 18.30
CA PHE A 38 -8.78 27.42 17.72
C PHE A 38 -7.63 27.39 18.73
N LEU A 39 -7.33 26.20 19.23
CA LEU A 39 -6.13 25.92 20.02
C LEU A 39 -4.88 26.16 19.18
N ARG A 40 -4.10 27.15 19.62
CA ARG A 40 -2.82 27.60 19.09
C ARG A 40 -1.75 26.54 19.43
N PHE A 41 -1.40 25.67 18.48
CA PHE A 41 -0.21 24.82 18.63
C PHE A 41 1.04 25.66 18.38
N ASN A 42 1.79 25.87 19.47
CA ASN A 42 3.04 26.59 19.52
C ASN A 42 4.15 25.73 18.88
N SER A 43 4.58 26.11 17.67
CA SER A 43 5.73 25.50 16.98
C SER A 43 7.00 26.18 17.49
N ASN A 44 7.71 25.51 18.41
CA ASN A 44 9.05 25.91 18.81
C ASN A 44 10.01 25.68 17.65
N LYS A 45 10.53 26.79 17.12
CA LYS A 45 11.65 26.87 16.18
C LYS A 45 12.90 26.30 16.86
N ILE A 46 13.47 25.24 16.28
CA ILE A 46 14.84 24.80 16.53
C ILE A 46 15.71 25.43 15.41
N PRO A 47 16.69 26.28 15.72
CA PRO A 47 17.58 26.85 14.70
C PRO A 47 18.63 25.82 14.24
N PRO A 48 19.11 25.92 12.98
CA PRO A 48 20.15 25.04 12.46
C PRO A 48 21.54 25.44 13.01
N SER A 49 22.24 24.48 13.60
CA SER A 49 23.65 24.61 13.97
C SER A 49 24.55 24.64 12.74
N GLN A 50 25.29 25.72 12.53
CA GLN A 50 26.37 25.82 11.55
C GLN A 50 27.61 25.02 12.02
N PRO A 51 28.40 24.45 11.10
CA PRO A 51 29.69 23.85 11.42
C PRO A 51 30.78 24.93 11.49
N SER A 52 31.50 24.98 12.61
CA SER A 52 32.72 25.77 12.78
C SER A 52 33.88 25.15 12.00
N LYS A 53 34.60 26.01 11.27
CA LYS A 53 35.92 25.74 10.70
C LYS A 53 37.01 26.01 11.75
N ASP A 54 38.19 25.50 11.43
CA ASP A 54 39.53 25.84 11.96
C ASP A 54 40.02 25.00 13.15
N ASN A 55 40.88 24.01 12.87
CA ASN A 55 42.33 24.14 13.09
C ASN A 55 43.07 22.83 12.74
N LEU A 56 44.00 22.93 11.80
CA LEU A 56 45.13 22.00 11.63
C LEU A 56 46.10 22.14 12.82
N PRO A 57 46.85 21.09 13.17
CA PRO A 57 48.26 21.09 12.76
C PRO A 57 48.82 19.72 12.32
N HIS A 58 50.01 19.85 11.74
CA HIS A 58 50.86 18.92 11.02
C HIS A 58 51.37 17.67 11.78
N ASP A 59 51.62 16.66 10.95
CA ASP A 59 52.65 15.61 10.95
C ASP A 59 52.56 14.36 11.87
N PRO A 60 52.93 13.17 11.33
CA PRO A 60 52.70 11.86 11.95
C PRO A 60 53.89 11.41 12.81
N PRO A 61 53.71 10.42 13.72
CA PRO A 61 54.27 9.11 13.39
C PRO A 61 53.61 7.88 14.05
N LYS A 62 54.00 6.72 13.50
CA LYS A 62 54.19 5.39 14.12
C LYS A 62 52.98 4.47 14.40
N LYS A 63 53.03 3.35 13.66
CA LYS A 63 52.75 1.97 14.10
C LYS A 63 52.73 1.82 15.62
N ASP A 64 51.65 1.28 16.17
CA ASP A 64 51.66 -0.01 16.90
C ASP A 64 50.26 -0.40 17.40
N SER A 65 50.08 -1.72 17.46
CA SER A 65 49.00 -2.55 18.05
C SER A 65 47.80 -1.86 18.74
N LYS A 66 46.60 -2.04 18.18
CA LYS A 66 45.33 -1.70 18.84
C LYS A 66 44.17 -2.64 18.48
N ASP A 67 44.43 -3.94 18.37
CA ASP A 67 43.38 -4.95 18.14
C ASP A 67 42.91 -5.67 19.42
N PHE A 68 43.19 -5.14 20.61
CA PHE A 68 42.83 -5.82 21.88
C PHE A 68 41.93 -5.00 22.82
N LYS A 69 41.52 -3.79 22.45
CA LYS A 69 40.65 -2.92 23.28
C LYS A 69 39.18 -2.91 22.88
N ASP A 70 38.83 -3.48 21.73
CA ASP A 70 37.44 -3.53 21.26
C ASP A 70 36.67 -4.77 21.77
N PHE A 71 37.36 -5.78 22.29
CA PHE A 71 36.72 -6.96 22.91
C PHE A 71 36.23 -6.72 24.34
N GLN A 72 36.89 -5.87 25.12
CA GLN A 72 36.45 -5.54 26.50
C GLN A 72 35.20 -4.65 26.53
N ASN A 73 34.91 -3.90 25.46
CA ASN A 73 33.70 -3.07 25.37
C ASN A 73 32.45 -3.85 24.92
N LEU A 74 32.59 -5.09 24.43
CA LEU A 74 31.46 -5.94 24.07
C LEU A 74 30.94 -6.76 25.24
N GLN A 75 31.78 -7.10 26.22
CA GLN A 75 31.38 -7.79 27.44
C GLN A 75 30.53 -6.89 28.35
N ASN A 76 30.91 -5.61 28.49
CA ASN A 76 30.16 -4.64 29.30
C ASN A 76 28.78 -4.26 28.71
N LEU A 77 28.50 -4.56 27.44
CA LEU A 77 27.17 -4.34 26.84
C LEU A 77 26.22 -5.52 27.03
N GLN A 78 26.72 -6.71 27.36
CA GLN A 78 25.89 -7.86 27.74
C GLN A 78 25.39 -7.72 29.18
N ASP A 79 26.20 -7.18 30.09
CA ASP A 79 25.82 -6.97 31.50
C ASP A 79 24.81 -5.83 31.71
N ILE A 80 24.77 -4.83 30.80
CA ILE A 80 23.75 -3.77 30.81
C ILE A 80 22.39 -4.29 30.34
N ASN A 81 22.35 -5.33 29.50
CA ASN A 81 21.11 -5.86 28.93
C ASN A 81 20.43 -6.89 29.86
N GLU A 82 21.16 -7.47 30.83
CA GLU A 82 20.58 -8.35 31.85
C GLU A 82 20.00 -7.59 33.07
N ASN A 83 20.38 -6.33 33.30
CA ASN A 83 19.91 -5.54 34.45
C ASN A 83 18.72 -4.60 34.16
N ILE A 84 18.26 -4.49 32.91
CA ILE A 84 17.06 -3.68 32.56
C ILE A 84 15.75 -4.49 32.71
N GLY A 85 15.85 -5.80 33.02
CA GLY A 85 14.70 -6.70 33.18
C GLY A 85 14.13 -6.86 34.60
N ARG A 86 14.61 -6.12 35.62
CA ARG A 86 14.24 -6.37 37.03
C ARG A 86 13.38 -5.31 37.74
N ASP A 87 13.07 -4.17 37.14
CA ASP A 87 12.27 -3.11 37.79
C ASP A 87 10.94 -2.78 37.09
N GLN A 88 10.11 -3.80 36.83
CA GLN A 88 8.67 -3.61 36.55
C GLN A 88 7.80 -4.55 37.38
N ASN A 89 8.10 -4.66 38.67
CA ASN A 89 7.23 -5.33 39.64
C ASN A 89 6.86 -4.35 40.74
N GLN A 90 5.87 -3.50 40.49
CA GLN A 90 5.07 -2.86 41.52
C GLN A 90 3.77 -2.35 40.88
N ASN A 91 2.64 -2.83 41.42
CA ASN A 91 1.24 -2.64 41.00
C ASN A 91 0.61 -3.74 40.15
N LEU A 92 0.85 -5.02 40.49
CA LEU A 92 -0.21 -6.02 40.38
C LEU A 92 -0.97 -6.07 41.72
N PRO A 93 -2.31 -6.09 41.72
CA PRO A 93 -3.04 -6.36 42.95
C PRO A 93 -2.73 -7.80 43.39
N SER A 94 -2.09 -7.90 44.56
CA SER A 94 -1.83 -9.15 45.26
C SER A 94 -3.14 -9.68 45.84
N ASP A 95 -3.66 -10.75 45.25
CA ASP A 95 -4.52 -11.72 45.95
C ASP A 95 -4.32 -13.11 45.31
N PRO A 96 -3.53 -14.01 45.93
CA PRO A 96 -3.29 -15.37 45.45
C PRO A 96 -4.20 -16.39 46.14
N ALA A 97 -5.52 -16.12 46.22
CA ALA A 97 -6.45 -16.98 46.94
C ALA A 97 -7.86 -17.04 46.33
N ALA A 98 -7.97 -17.42 45.05
CA ALA A 98 -9.16 -18.11 44.53
C ALA A 98 -8.87 -18.67 43.13
N PRO A 99 -9.02 -19.99 42.88
CA PRO A 99 -9.07 -20.48 41.52
C PRO A 99 -10.34 -19.87 40.88
N LYS A 100 -10.19 -19.00 39.87
CA LYS A 100 -11.34 -18.53 39.09
C LYS A 100 -11.87 -19.71 38.26
N SER A 101 -12.63 -20.59 38.90
CA SER A 101 -13.34 -21.73 38.32
C SER A 101 -14.80 -21.40 38.04
N SER A 102 -15.11 -20.16 37.65
CA SER A 102 -16.41 -19.87 37.07
C SER A 102 -16.18 -19.62 35.59
N LEU A 103 -16.70 -20.55 34.77
CA LEU A 103 -17.03 -20.24 33.38
C LEU A 103 -17.72 -18.86 33.36
N PRO A 104 -17.45 -18.00 32.36
CA PRO A 104 -18.11 -16.70 32.27
C PRO A 104 -19.61 -16.86 32.48
N SER A 105 -20.25 -15.90 33.15
CA SER A 105 -21.71 -15.87 33.24
C SER A 105 -22.32 -15.86 31.82
N ARG A 106 -23.57 -16.30 31.66
CA ARG A 106 -24.22 -16.36 30.34
C ARG A 106 -24.18 -15.02 29.59
N SER A 107 -24.35 -13.91 30.31
CA SER A 107 -24.25 -12.55 29.78
C SER A 107 -22.82 -12.16 29.37
N GLU A 108 -21.81 -12.59 30.13
CA GLU A 108 -20.40 -12.37 29.75
C GLU A 108 -20.04 -13.20 28.52
N TRP A 109 -20.54 -14.43 28.40
CA TRP A 109 -20.38 -15.23 27.19
C TRP A 109 -21.03 -14.59 25.97
N GLU A 110 -22.24 -14.04 26.11
CA GLU A 110 -22.90 -13.33 25.01
C GLU A 110 -22.10 -12.09 24.59
N ASN A 111 -21.51 -11.36 25.53
CA ASN A 111 -20.61 -10.24 25.23
C ASN A 111 -19.28 -10.71 24.60
N LEU A 112 -18.70 -11.80 25.08
CA LEU A 112 -17.46 -12.36 24.52
C LEU A 112 -17.68 -12.87 23.09
N LYS A 113 -18.82 -13.50 22.80
CA LYS A 113 -19.19 -13.97 21.46
C LYS A 113 -19.22 -12.85 20.43
N LEU A 114 -19.54 -11.62 20.82
CA LEU A 114 -19.48 -10.46 19.93
C LEU A 114 -18.05 -10.16 19.45
N HIS A 115 -17.06 -10.45 20.29
CA HIS A 115 -15.64 -10.25 20.04
C HIS A 115 -14.92 -11.49 19.47
N ILE A 116 -15.63 -12.62 19.34
CA ILE A 116 -15.09 -13.83 18.73
C ILE A 116 -15.40 -13.79 17.22
N PRO A 117 -14.37 -13.84 16.37
CA PRO A 117 -14.55 -13.84 14.92
C PRO A 117 -15.30 -15.10 14.46
N GLY A 118 -16.24 -14.93 13.54
CA GLY A 118 -17.04 -15.96 12.91
C GLY A 118 -18.35 -16.31 13.62
N GLU A 119 -18.51 -15.97 14.90
CA GLU A 119 -19.68 -16.34 15.70
C GLU A 119 -20.81 -15.30 15.63
N THR A 120 -20.46 -14.01 15.47
CA THR A 120 -21.45 -12.93 15.39
C THR A 120 -22.30 -13.07 14.12
N LYS A 121 -23.63 -13.05 14.22
CA LYS A 121 -24.47 -12.96 13.02
C LYS A 121 -24.33 -11.56 12.42
N GLN A 122 -24.01 -11.50 11.13
CA GLN A 122 -23.91 -10.23 10.44
C GLN A 122 -25.30 -9.62 10.23
N THR A 123 -25.66 -8.68 11.09
CA THR A 123 -26.84 -7.84 10.88
C THR A 123 -26.48 -6.64 10.00
N ASN A 124 -27.45 -6.19 9.20
CA ASN A 124 -27.36 -4.99 8.35
C ASN A 124 -28.44 -3.98 8.75
N THR A 125 -28.77 -3.90 10.03
CA THR A 125 -29.81 -2.97 10.48
C THR A 125 -29.25 -1.55 10.48
N LEU A 126 -30.14 -0.57 10.37
CA LEU A 126 -29.75 0.84 10.44
C LEU A 126 -29.11 1.18 11.81
N LYS A 127 -29.58 0.50 12.87
CA LYS A 127 -29.01 0.56 14.23
C LYS A 127 -27.54 0.13 14.30
N ASP A 128 -27.09 -0.72 13.38
CA ASP A 128 -25.69 -1.19 13.35
C ASP A 128 -24.74 -0.19 12.67
N ARG A 129 -25.28 0.79 11.93
CA ARG A 129 -24.50 1.82 11.23
C ARG A 129 -24.39 3.13 11.98
N VAL A 130 -25.28 3.37 12.93
CA VAL A 130 -25.29 4.59 13.74
C VAL A 130 -24.43 4.38 14.98
N PRO A 131 -23.40 5.21 15.22
CA PRO A 131 -22.57 5.06 16.41
C PRO A 131 -23.41 5.20 17.68
N LYS A 132 -23.09 4.39 18.68
CA LYS A 132 -23.73 4.45 19.99
C LYS A 132 -22.79 5.18 20.94
N PHE A 133 -23.28 6.24 21.58
CA PHE A 133 -22.52 6.92 22.61
C PHE A 133 -22.59 6.14 23.93
N PRO A 134 -21.47 6.00 24.67
CA PRO A 134 -20.14 6.59 24.44
C PRO A 134 -19.29 5.84 23.39
N LEU A 135 -18.51 6.61 22.60
CA LEU A 135 -17.68 6.11 21.48
C LEU A 135 -16.49 5.22 21.90
N GLY A 136 -16.23 5.08 23.21
CA GLY A 136 -15.05 4.36 23.72
C GLY A 136 -14.98 2.89 23.30
N LYS A 137 -16.12 2.24 23.08
CA LYS A 137 -16.17 0.84 22.62
C LYS A 137 -15.68 0.65 21.19
N GLU A 138 -15.70 1.69 20.35
CA GLU A 138 -15.24 1.61 18.95
C GLU A 138 -13.72 1.80 18.80
N ASN A 139 -13.01 2.16 19.88
CA ASN A 139 -11.56 2.41 19.86
C ASN A 139 -10.73 1.22 20.37
N VAL A 140 -11.36 0.22 20.98
CA VAL A 140 -10.66 -0.99 21.45
C VAL A 140 -10.39 -1.88 20.23
N PRO A 141 -9.20 -2.49 20.07
CA PRO A 141 -8.98 -3.49 19.02
C PRO A 141 -9.89 -4.70 19.28
N THR A 142 -10.97 -4.83 18.51
CA THR A 142 -12.19 -5.51 18.99
C THR A 142 -12.28 -7.00 18.73
N LEU A 143 -11.34 -7.64 18.03
CA LEU A 143 -11.41 -9.09 17.80
C LEU A 143 -10.22 -9.82 18.43
N LEU A 144 -10.55 -10.69 19.37
CA LEU A 144 -9.58 -11.55 20.04
C LEU A 144 -9.12 -12.67 19.09
N PRO A 145 -7.89 -13.20 19.28
CA PRO A 145 -7.45 -14.38 18.55
C PRO A 145 -8.43 -15.53 18.80
N ARG A 146 -8.98 -16.07 17.72
CA ARG A 146 -9.88 -17.21 17.78
C ARG A 146 -9.14 -18.41 18.39
N PRO A 147 -9.71 -19.07 19.42
CA PRO A 147 -9.12 -20.29 19.94
C PRO A 147 -9.08 -21.36 18.84
N GLY A 148 -7.92 -21.98 18.63
CA GLY A 148 -7.72 -23.03 17.62
C GLY A 148 -7.17 -22.57 16.27
N VAL A 149 -6.98 -21.26 16.03
CA VAL A 149 -6.23 -20.79 14.85
C VAL A 149 -4.73 -20.94 15.12
N PRO A 150 -3.97 -21.59 14.22
CA PRO A 150 -2.53 -21.77 14.42
C PRO A 150 -1.84 -20.41 14.35
N GLN A 151 -1.05 -20.06 15.37
CA GLN A 151 -0.26 -18.83 15.39
C GLN A 151 1.19 -19.11 15.07
N VAL A 152 1.80 -18.24 14.26
CA VAL A 152 3.24 -18.30 13.98
C VAL A 152 4.00 -17.93 15.26
N GLY A 153 4.86 -18.82 15.72
CA GLY A 153 5.59 -18.64 16.98
C GLY A 153 6.28 -19.92 17.42
N LYS A 154 6.38 -20.14 18.74
CA LYS A 154 7.09 -21.31 19.29
C LYS A 154 6.48 -22.66 18.86
N LYS A 155 5.19 -22.71 18.55
CA LYS A 155 4.46 -23.96 18.23
C LYS A 155 4.44 -24.31 16.74
N TYR A 156 4.29 -23.30 15.87
CA TYR A 156 4.16 -23.51 14.44
C TYR A 156 5.07 -22.55 13.67
N THR A 157 5.78 -23.08 12.68
CA THR A 157 6.53 -22.28 11.70
C THR A 157 5.59 -21.71 10.65
N PHE A 158 5.98 -20.62 9.99
CA PHE A 158 5.16 -19.99 8.95
C PHE A 158 4.80 -20.96 7.83
N LYS A 159 5.77 -21.79 7.41
CA LYS A 159 5.56 -22.85 6.42
C LYS A 159 4.49 -23.87 6.84
N GLN A 160 4.47 -24.27 8.11
CA GLN A 160 3.47 -25.19 8.64
C GLN A 160 2.08 -24.55 8.63
N VAL A 161 1.98 -23.28 9.01
CA VAL A 161 0.72 -22.52 9.00
C VAL A 161 0.11 -22.47 7.59
N ILE A 162 0.92 -22.15 6.56
CA ILE A 162 0.45 -22.13 5.18
C ILE A 162 0.00 -23.51 4.71
N LYS A 163 0.75 -24.57 5.04
CA LYS A 163 0.35 -25.95 4.73
C LYS A 163 -0.98 -26.33 5.40
N ILE A 164 -1.18 -25.92 6.65
CA ILE A 164 -2.45 -26.14 7.35
C ILE A 164 -3.60 -25.46 6.61
N LEU A 165 -3.41 -24.22 6.16
CA LEU A 165 -4.43 -23.47 5.41
C LEU A 165 -4.77 -24.16 4.08
N GLN A 166 -3.76 -24.54 3.31
CA GLN A 166 -3.92 -25.21 2.01
C GLN A 166 -4.56 -26.60 2.12
N ASN A 167 -4.31 -27.31 3.22
CA ASN A 167 -4.85 -28.64 3.46
C ASN A 167 -6.27 -28.64 4.05
N LYS A 168 -6.85 -27.46 4.37
CA LYS A 168 -8.24 -27.40 4.84
C LYS A 168 -9.18 -27.83 3.71
N LYS A 169 -10.19 -28.64 4.04
CA LYS A 169 -11.25 -29.04 3.09
C LYS A 169 -12.49 -28.13 3.18
N GLN A 170 -12.67 -27.47 4.32
CA GLN A 170 -13.81 -26.60 4.58
C GLN A 170 -13.42 -25.13 4.39
N PRO A 171 -14.38 -24.25 4.00
CA PRO A 171 -14.13 -22.82 3.91
C PRO A 171 -13.66 -22.26 5.26
N GLU A 172 -12.54 -21.55 5.26
CA GLU A 172 -11.94 -20.99 6.46
C GLU A 172 -12.12 -19.48 6.49
N LEU A 173 -12.56 -18.94 7.63
CA LEU A 173 -12.60 -17.50 7.84
C LEU A 173 -11.17 -16.99 8.01
N ILE A 174 -10.68 -16.24 7.01
CA ILE A 174 -9.33 -15.66 7.07
C ILE A 174 -9.35 -14.26 7.67
N TYR A 175 -10.42 -13.51 7.47
CA TYR A 175 -10.52 -12.14 7.97
C TYR A 175 -11.94 -11.77 8.35
N GLU A 176 -12.05 -10.98 9.40
CA GLU A 176 -13.27 -10.32 9.80
C GLU A 176 -12.96 -8.95 10.39
N SER A 177 -13.72 -7.94 9.99
CA SER A 177 -13.75 -6.66 10.71
C SER A 177 -15.12 -6.41 11.30
N GLU A 178 -15.09 -5.79 12.48
CA GLU A 178 -16.29 -5.18 13.03
C GLU A 178 -16.67 -3.94 12.21
N PRO A 179 -17.97 -3.68 11.97
CA PRO A 179 -18.41 -2.39 11.48
C PRO A 179 -18.03 -1.28 12.46
N HIS A 180 -16.98 -0.51 12.14
CA HIS A 180 -16.74 0.78 12.78
C HIS A 180 -17.84 1.74 12.33
N ARG A 181 -18.84 1.94 13.20
CA ARG A 181 -20.01 2.80 12.92
C ARG A 181 -19.56 4.24 12.67
N LEU A 182 -18.48 4.66 13.34
CA LEU A 182 -17.83 5.94 13.13
C LEU A 182 -17.42 6.18 11.66
N TYR A 183 -16.99 5.16 10.92
CA TYR A 183 -16.65 5.35 9.50
C TYR A 183 -17.87 5.71 8.66
N PHE A 184 -19.03 5.10 8.92
CA PHE A 184 -20.25 5.39 8.19
C PHE A 184 -20.72 6.82 8.45
N LEU A 185 -20.67 7.26 9.71
CA LEU A 185 -21.00 8.64 10.07
C LEU A 185 -20.02 9.63 9.42
N LEU A 186 -18.72 9.35 9.47
CA LEU A 186 -17.71 10.20 8.87
C LEU A 186 -17.89 10.30 7.35
N CYS A 187 -18.12 9.18 6.66
CA CYS A 187 -18.41 9.16 5.22
C CYS A 187 -19.68 9.94 4.88
N PHE A 188 -20.73 9.82 5.69
CA PHE A 188 -21.97 10.57 5.51
C PHE A 188 -21.76 12.07 5.67
N CYS A 189 -21.11 12.51 6.76
CA CYS A 189 -20.79 13.91 6.98
C CYS A 189 -19.89 14.48 5.88
N ALA A 190 -18.84 13.73 5.48
CA ALA A 190 -17.95 14.14 4.40
C ALA A 190 -18.69 14.27 3.06
N ALA A 191 -19.60 13.34 2.75
CA ALA A 191 -20.42 13.42 1.54
C ALA A 191 -21.29 14.68 1.52
N VAL A 192 -21.96 15.01 2.63
CA VAL A 192 -22.79 16.22 2.73
C VAL A 192 -21.95 17.49 2.57
N VAL A 193 -20.85 17.59 3.31
CA VAL A 193 -19.96 18.76 3.26
C VAL A 193 -19.41 18.96 1.84
N PHE A 194 -18.87 17.90 1.22
CA PHE A 194 -18.32 18.00 -0.13
C PHE A 194 -19.39 18.34 -1.18
N SER A 195 -20.61 17.82 -1.06
CA SER A 195 -21.70 18.18 -1.96
C SER A 195 -22.10 19.65 -1.85
N VAL A 196 -22.22 20.19 -0.62
CA VAL A 196 -22.55 21.62 -0.42
C VAL A 196 -21.47 22.51 -1.03
N TYR A 197 -20.19 22.22 -0.75
CA TYR A 197 -19.09 22.97 -1.35
C TYR A 197 -19.04 22.83 -2.87
N ALA A 198 -19.35 21.66 -3.42
CA ALA A 198 -19.40 21.45 -4.86
C ALA A 198 -20.48 22.32 -5.52
N CYS A 199 -21.68 22.42 -4.92
CA CYS A 199 -22.76 23.29 -5.40
C CYS A 199 -22.36 24.77 -5.34
N VAL A 200 -21.80 25.24 -4.22
CA VAL A 200 -21.36 26.63 -4.08
C VAL A 200 -20.26 26.98 -5.10
N LEU A 201 -19.31 26.09 -5.31
CA LEU A 201 -18.26 26.29 -6.33
C LEU A 201 -18.81 26.24 -7.76
N ALA A 202 -19.83 25.43 -8.03
CA ALA A 202 -20.49 25.40 -9.33
C ALA A 202 -21.19 26.74 -9.59
N GLU A 203 -21.98 27.23 -8.63
CA GLU A 203 -22.67 28.53 -8.73
C GLU A 203 -21.66 29.67 -8.93
N TRP A 204 -20.57 29.67 -8.15
CA TRP A 204 -19.49 30.63 -8.32
C TRP A 204 -18.84 30.56 -9.70
N ALA A 205 -18.61 29.36 -10.24
CA ALA A 205 -18.07 29.16 -11.59
C ALA A 205 -18.99 29.74 -12.68
N PHE A 206 -20.31 29.51 -12.57
CA PHE A 206 -21.27 30.10 -13.49
C PHE A 206 -21.29 31.63 -13.39
N TRP A 207 -21.27 32.17 -12.17
CA TRP A 207 -21.29 33.61 -11.95
C TRP A 207 -20.04 34.31 -12.53
N ILE A 208 -18.84 33.79 -12.26
CA ILE A 208 -17.60 34.40 -12.75
C ILE A 208 -17.47 34.29 -14.27
N SER A 209 -17.86 33.15 -14.87
CA SER A 209 -17.84 32.98 -16.32
C SER A 209 -18.84 33.90 -17.02
N ASN A 210 -20.04 34.08 -16.47
CA ASN A 210 -21.01 35.03 -17.01
C ASN A 210 -20.49 36.46 -16.92
N LYS A 211 -19.88 36.83 -15.79
CA LYS A 211 -19.28 38.14 -15.59
C LYS A 211 -18.18 38.42 -16.61
N GLU A 212 -17.25 37.48 -16.81
CA GLU A 212 -16.20 37.61 -17.83
C GLU A 212 -16.77 37.66 -19.25
N TYR A 213 -17.82 36.89 -19.53
CA TYR A 213 -18.52 36.96 -20.82
C TYR A 213 -19.14 38.33 -21.06
N GLU A 214 -19.75 38.96 -20.06
CA GLU A 214 -20.36 40.30 -20.14
C GLU A 214 -19.31 41.41 -20.25
N GLU A 215 -18.19 41.31 -19.52
CA GLU A 215 -17.13 42.34 -19.45
C GLU A 215 -16.09 42.26 -20.59
N ASN A 216 -16.15 41.25 -21.47
CA ASN A 216 -15.20 41.06 -22.57
C ASN A 216 -15.45 42.01 -23.76
N GLU A 217 -15.02 43.27 -23.63
CA GLU A 217 -15.11 44.31 -24.67
C GLU A 217 -14.28 43.98 -25.94
N LYS A 218 -13.21 43.18 -25.80
CA LYS A 218 -12.25 42.90 -26.88
C LYS A 218 -12.78 41.96 -27.98
N GLU A 219 -13.85 41.22 -27.70
CA GLU A 219 -14.39 40.18 -28.59
C GLU A 219 -15.83 40.44 -29.03
N GLU A 220 -16.36 41.63 -28.78
CA GLU A 220 -17.74 42.00 -29.14
C GLU A 220 -18.05 41.85 -30.63
N THR A 221 -17.03 41.97 -31.48
CA THR A 221 -17.19 41.88 -32.94
C THR A 221 -17.32 40.43 -33.45
N ASN A 222 -17.04 39.41 -32.62
CA ASN A 222 -17.12 38.00 -33.02
C ASN A 222 -17.76 37.12 -31.93
N GLU A 223 -19.07 36.94 -32.03
CA GLU A 223 -19.88 36.14 -31.09
C GLU A 223 -19.40 34.68 -30.97
N VAL A 224 -18.86 34.10 -32.05
CA VAL A 224 -18.39 32.70 -32.06
C VAL A 224 -17.15 32.53 -31.19
N VAL A 225 -16.25 33.52 -31.22
CA VAL A 225 -15.04 33.50 -30.38
C VAL A 225 -15.43 33.74 -28.91
N ARG A 226 -16.26 34.75 -28.66
CA ARG A 226 -16.74 35.10 -27.31
C ARG A 226 -17.47 33.93 -26.61
N THR A 227 -18.33 33.21 -27.34
CA THR A 227 -19.02 32.02 -26.80
C THR A 227 -18.06 30.85 -26.53
N ARG A 228 -17.07 30.63 -27.41
CA ARG A 228 -16.04 29.61 -27.20
C ARG A 228 -15.21 29.90 -25.95
N GLU A 229 -14.79 31.15 -25.75
CA GLU A 229 -14.03 31.56 -24.57
C GLU A 229 -14.85 31.40 -23.29
N TYR A 230 -16.13 31.75 -23.30
CA TYR A 230 -17.03 31.50 -22.18
C TYR A 230 -17.05 30.02 -21.77
N TYR A 231 -17.23 29.09 -22.72
CA TYR A 231 -17.22 27.66 -22.40
C TYR A 231 -15.86 27.17 -21.90
N TRP A 232 -14.77 27.76 -22.40
CA TRP A 232 -13.42 27.44 -21.94
C TRP A 232 -13.19 27.87 -20.48
N TRP A 233 -13.54 29.12 -20.15
CA TRP A 233 -13.46 29.64 -18.78
C TRP A 233 -14.40 28.90 -17.83
N LEU A 234 -15.62 28.62 -18.26
CA LEU A 234 -16.58 27.82 -17.50
C LEU A 234 -16.01 26.43 -17.20
N ALA A 235 -15.40 25.76 -18.18
CA ALA A 235 -14.78 24.46 -17.97
C ALA A 235 -13.62 24.52 -16.95
N ILE A 236 -12.79 25.57 -16.98
CA ILE A 236 -11.70 25.79 -16.03
C ILE A 236 -12.26 26.01 -14.62
N TYR A 237 -13.21 26.93 -14.45
CA TYR A 237 -13.78 27.27 -13.15
C TYR A 237 -14.67 26.16 -12.58
N LEU A 238 -15.21 25.27 -13.42
CA LEU A 238 -15.99 24.11 -12.97
C LEU A 238 -15.11 22.96 -12.46
N CYS A 239 -13.81 22.91 -12.81
CA CYS A 239 -12.90 21.84 -12.38
C CYS A 239 -12.89 21.59 -10.85
N PRO A 240 -12.75 22.63 -9.99
CA PRO A 240 -12.84 22.47 -8.54
C PRO A 240 -14.18 21.87 -8.08
N SER A 241 -15.30 22.29 -8.66
CA SER A 241 -16.63 21.74 -8.33
C SER A 241 -16.71 20.26 -8.68
N ILE A 242 -16.23 19.86 -9.87
CA ILE A 242 -16.18 18.46 -10.31
C ILE A 242 -15.34 17.61 -9.35
N ILE A 243 -14.19 18.12 -8.89
CA ILE A 243 -13.33 17.42 -7.91
C ILE A 243 -14.10 17.19 -6.60
N MET A 244 -14.84 18.19 -6.12
CA MET A 244 -15.64 18.09 -4.89
C MET A 244 -16.82 17.12 -5.04
N PHE A 245 -17.52 17.13 -6.19
CA PHE A 245 -18.54 16.13 -6.50
C PHE A 245 -17.96 14.71 -6.58
N ALA A 246 -16.77 14.56 -7.17
CA ALA A 246 -16.07 13.28 -7.23
C ALA A 246 -15.66 12.79 -5.84
N ALA A 247 -15.24 13.69 -4.94
CA ALA A 247 -14.96 13.37 -3.55
C ALA A 247 -16.22 12.97 -2.77
N ALA A 248 -17.33 13.68 -2.96
CA ALA A 248 -18.64 13.34 -2.37
C ALA A 248 -19.12 11.95 -2.83
N TYR A 249 -19.05 11.68 -4.14
CA TYR A 249 -19.35 10.37 -4.71
C TYR A 249 -18.44 9.27 -4.14
N GLY A 250 -17.16 9.56 -3.99
CA GLY A 250 -16.20 8.67 -3.33
C GLY A 250 -16.59 8.34 -1.90
N ALA A 251 -16.99 9.33 -1.11
CA ALA A 251 -17.44 9.16 0.27
C ALA A 251 -18.73 8.32 0.38
N ILE A 252 -19.68 8.50 -0.55
CA ILE A 252 -20.92 7.70 -0.62
C ILE A 252 -20.62 6.23 -0.96
N ILE A 253 -19.68 5.98 -1.86
CA ILE A 253 -19.34 4.61 -2.31
C ILE A 253 -18.38 3.90 -1.37
N PHE A 254 -17.57 4.62 -0.62
CA PHE A 254 -16.54 4.06 0.26
C PHE A 254 -17.03 2.88 1.11
N PRO A 255 -18.20 2.95 1.80
CA PRO A 255 -18.70 1.83 2.59
C PRO A 255 -18.92 0.55 1.77
N THR A 256 -19.34 0.66 0.51
CA THR A 256 -19.56 -0.51 -0.37
C THR A 256 -18.29 -1.24 -0.78
N LYS A 257 -17.14 -0.55 -0.69
CA LYS A 257 -15.81 -1.11 -0.96
C LYS A 257 -15.15 -1.69 0.28
N LEU A 258 -15.68 -1.41 1.47
CA LEU A 258 -15.16 -1.91 2.73
C LEU A 258 -15.53 -3.38 2.90
N VAL A 259 -14.50 -4.21 3.03
CA VAL A 259 -14.61 -5.66 3.24
C VAL A 259 -14.91 -5.92 4.71
N ARG A 260 -15.97 -6.70 4.97
CA ARG A 260 -16.43 -7.08 6.30
C ARG A 260 -15.94 -8.46 6.72
N ARG A 261 -16.05 -9.46 5.84
CA ARG A 261 -15.46 -10.79 6.03
C ARG A 261 -14.85 -11.31 4.75
N MET A 262 -13.77 -12.07 4.91
CA MET A 262 -13.16 -12.84 3.84
C MET A 262 -13.06 -14.30 4.26
N TRP A 263 -13.54 -15.18 3.38
CA TRP A 263 -13.45 -16.62 3.53
C TRP A 263 -12.51 -17.17 2.47
N TYR A 264 -11.52 -17.94 2.90
CA TYR A 264 -10.70 -18.74 2.01
C TYR A 264 -11.46 -20.01 1.64
N LEU A 265 -11.69 -20.19 0.35
CA LEU A 265 -12.32 -21.39 -0.20
C LEU A 265 -11.18 -22.28 -0.72
N PRO A 266 -10.84 -23.35 0.02
CA PRO A 266 -9.79 -24.26 -0.43
C PRO A 266 -10.23 -24.95 -1.71
N GLY A 267 -9.30 -25.07 -2.65
CA GLY A 267 -9.51 -25.72 -3.94
C GLY A 267 -8.19 -26.28 -4.46
N PRO A 268 -8.17 -26.84 -5.68
CA PRO A 268 -6.92 -27.17 -6.35
C PRO A 268 -5.99 -25.94 -6.38
N PRO A 269 -4.66 -26.09 -6.34
CA PRO A 269 -3.71 -24.96 -6.26
C PRO A 269 -3.89 -23.91 -7.37
N THR A 270 -4.45 -24.30 -8.52
CA THR A 270 -4.73 -23.44 -9.67
C THR A 270 -6.10 -22.75 -9.63
N LYS A 271 -6.96 -23.11 -8.68
CA LYS A 271 -8.36 -22.66 -8.56
C LYS A 271 -8.73 -22.37 -7.10
N GLU A 272 -7.87 -21.66 -6.38
CA GLU A 272 -8.19 -21.13 -5.07
C GLU A 272 -9.10 -19.90 -5.20
N PHE A 273 -10.12 -19.82 -4.36
CA PHE A 273 -11.07 -18.70 -4.36
C PHE A 273 -11.13 -18.03 -3.00
N VAL A 274 -11.48 -16.75 -3.01
CA VAL A 274 -11.78 -16.00 -1.79
C VAL A 274 -13.17 -15.41 -1.93
N LYS A 275 -13.98 -15.61 -0.91
CA LYS A 275 -15.34 -15.07 -0.82
C LYS A 275 -15.36 -13.88 0.11
N PHE A 276 -15.70 -12.72 -0.43
CA PHE A 276 -15.84 -11.46 0.30
C PHE A 276 -17.30 -11.14 0.59
N THR A 277 -17.50 -10.49 1.72
CA THR A 277 -18.75 -9.80 2.04
C THR A 277 -18.43 -8.33 2.28
N THR A 278 -19.22 -7.43 1.71
CA THR A 278 -19.07 -5.97 1.89
C THR A 278 -20.37 -5.36 2.39
N TYR A 279 -20.33 -4.08 2.75
CA TYR A 279 -21.55 -3.39 3.16
C TYR A 279 -22.43 -3.05 1.96
N PRO A 280 -23.75 -3.29 2.03
CA PRO A 280 -24.65 -2.79 1.01
C PRO A 280 -24.73 -1.26 1.08
N LEU A 281 -24.95 -0.59 -0.05
CA LEU A 281 -25.10 0.87 -0.08
C LEU A 281 -26.24 1.31 0.86
N ILE A 282 -27.40 0.68 0.71
CA ILE A 282 -28.62 0.96 1.46
C ILE A 282 -28.72 0.00 2.67
N PRO A 283 -28.93 0.48 3.90
CA PRO A 283 -29.15 -0.38 5.07
C PRO A 283 -30.41 -1.24 4.89
N GLY A 284 -30.44 -2.42 5.51
CA GLY A 284 -31.57 -3.37 5.41
C GLY A 284 -31.56 -4.26 4.16
N ARG A 285 -30.71 -3.98 3.16
CA ARG A 285 -30.50 -4.91 2.04
C ARG A 285 -29.59 -6.09 2.42
N PRO A 286 -29.73 -7.25 1.73
CA PRO A 286 -28.79 -8.37 1.91
C PRO A 286 -27.35 -7.92 1.60
N THR A 287 -26.39 -8.42 2.38
CA THR A 287 -24.97 -8.16 2.13
C THR A 287 -24.58 -8.72 0.75
N PRO A 288 -23.98 -7.92 -0.14
CA PRO A 288 -23.42 -8.45 -1.37
C PRO A 288 -22.26 -9.41 -1.06
N VAL A 289 -22.21 -10.49 -1.83
CA VAL A 289 -21.23 -11.56 -1.69
C VAL A 289 -20.49 -11.71 -3.01
N TYR A 290 -19.17 -11.63 -2.97
CA TYR A 290 -18.31 -11.74 -4.15
C TYR A 290 -17.40 -12.96 -4.00
N THR A 291 -17.37 -13.84 -4.99
CA THR A 291 -16.42 -14.96 -5.03
C THR A 291 -15.40 -14.67 -6.11
N ILE A 292 -14.14 -14.52 -5.73
CA ILE A 292 -13.08 -14.02 -6.60
C ILE A 292 -11.92 -15.03 -6.59
N PRO A 293 -11.36 -15.40 -7.75
CA PRO A 293 -10.16 -16.24 -7.80
C PRO A 293 -8.99 -15.54 -7.11
N LEU A 294 -8.23 -16.26 -6.29
CA LEU A 294 -7.07 -15.70 -5.58
C LEU A 294 -6.03 -15.15 -6.56
N ALA A 295 -5.85 -15.79 -7.71
CA ALA A 295 -4.96 -15.34 -8.78
C ALA A 295 -5.26 -13.91 -9.29
N ASN A 296 -6.52 -13.49 -9.23
CA ASN A 296 -6.98 -12.18 -9.71
C ASN A 296 -6.86 -11.09 -8.64
N LEU A 297 -6.63 -11.48 -7.39
CA LEU A 297 -6.45 -10.56 -6.28
C LEU A 297 -4.96 -10.29 -6.09
N SER A 298 -4.63 -9.01 -5.95
CA SER A 298 -3.27 -8.56 -5.68
C SER A 298 -3.31 -7.34 -4.77
N ARG A 299 -2.42 -7.28 -3.79
CA ARG A 299 -2.11 -6.02 -3.12
C ARG A 299 -1.07 -5.23 -3.92
N ARG A 300 -0.91 -3.96 -3.58
CA ARG A 300 0.22 -3.17 -4.10
C ARG A 300 1.51 -3.63 -3.38
N GLU A 301 2.58 -3.85 -4.14
CA GLU A 301 3.88 -4.32 -3.63
C GLU A 301 4.43 -3.41 -2.53
N THR A 302 4.32 -2.09 -2.72
CA THR A 302 4.81 -1.08 -1.76
C THR A 302 4.03 -1.06 -0.44
N THR A 303 2.82 -1.63 -0.39
CA THR A 303 1.97 -1.62 0.81
C THR A 303 1.90 -3.02 1.40
N ARG A 304 2.81 -3.33 2.33
CA ARG A 304 2.83 -4.59 3.07
C ARG A 304 1.77 -4.59 4.17
N ILE A 305 1.15 -5.75 4.41
CA ILE A 305 0.09 -5.91 5.41
C ILE A 305 0.74 -6.14 6.78
N TRP A 306 1.77 -6.98 6.84
CA TRP A 306 2.59 -7.15 8.04
C TRP A 306 3.42 -5.90 8.35
N THR A 307 3.37 -5.51 9.62
CA THR A 307 4.05 -4.36 10.23
C THR A 307 4.74 -4.72 11.54
N GLY A 308 4.52 -5.93 12.07
CA GLY A 308 5.05 -6.39 13.36
C GLY A 308 4.39 -5.75 14.59
N LYS A 309 3.32 -4.97 14.43
CA LYS A 309 2.63 -4.25 15.50
C LYS A 309 1.20 -4.74 15.72
N GLY A 310 0.78 -4.83 16.99
CA GLY A 310 -0.53 -5.34 17.38
C GLY A 310 -0.61 -6.88 17.38
N PHE A 311 -1.76 -7.44 17.79
CA PHE A 311 -1.92 -8.89 18.01
C PHE A 311 -1.63 -9.74 16.76
N TYR A 312 -2.03 -9.28 15.58
CA TYR A 312 -1.79 -9.98 14.30
C TYR A 312 -0.63 -9.36 13.51
N GLY A 313 0.09 -8.41 14.09
CA GLY A 313 1.15 -7.64 13.45
C GLY A 313 0.73 -6.80 12.25
N THR A 314 -0.56 -6.46 12.11
CA THR A 314 -1.12 -5.66 11.00
C THR A 314 -1.38 -4.20 11.36
N ALA A 315 -1.29 -3.86 12.65
CA ALA A 315 -1.71 -2.56 13.16
C ALA A 315 -0.69 -1.47 12.81
N ASP A 316 -1.14 -0.40 12.17
CA ASP A 316 -0.29 0.74 11.86
C ASP A 316 -0.92 2.05 12.34
N LYS A 317 -0.07 3.01 12.75
CA LYS A 317 -0.52 4.33 13.22
C LYS A 317 -0.88 5.25 12.05
N GLY A 318 -0.23 5.09 10.90
CA GLY A 318 -0.40 5.96 9.74
C GLY A 318 -1.50 5.51 8.77
N PHE A 319 -1.68 4.19 8.60
CA PHE A 319 -2.66 3.63 7.68
C PHE A 319 -3.63 2.71 8.43
N PHE A 320 -4.92 3.07 8.44
CA PHE A 320 -5.97 2.21 9.02
C PHE A 320 -6.42 1.12 8.04
N PHE A 321 -6.20 1.32 6.74
CA PHE A 321 -6.67 0.40 5.71
C PHE A 321 -5.52 -0.04 4.80
N PHE A 322 -5.72 -1.16 4.13
CA PHE A 322 -4.97 -1.52 2.92
C PHE A 322 -5.95 -1.82 1.77
N VAL A 323 -5.44 -1.72 0.55
CA VAL A 323 -6.26 -1.87 -0.67
C VAL A 323 -5.88 -3.14 -1.41
N LEU A 324 -6.87 -4.00 -1.63
CA LEU A 324 -6.76 -5.15 -2.53
C LEU A 324 -7.27 -4.74 -3.92
N ARG A 325 -6.52 -5.08 -4.96
CA ARG A 325 -6.88 -4.86 -6.36
C ARG A 325 -7.32 -6.17 -6.97
N GLU A 326 -8.50 -6.16 -7.56
CA GLU A 326 -9.05 -7.27 -8.32
C GLU A 326 -8.91 -6.95 -9.82
N LYS A 327 -8.28 -7.88 -10.55
CA LYS A 327 -8.26 -7.89 -12.01
C LYS A 327 -9.47 -8.66 -12.53
N ILE A 328 -10.36 -7.99 -13.26
CA ILE A 328 -11.55 -8.65 -13.82
C ILE A 328 -11.16 -9.44 -15.06
N ALA A 329 -11.54 -10.73 -15.12
CA ALA A 329 -11.33 -11.56 -16.29
C ALA A 329 -12.05 -10.95 -17.52
N GLY A 330 -11.33 -10.77 -18.62
CA GLY A 330 -11.87 -10.21 -19.87
C GLY A 330 -11.59 -8.73 -20.13
N SER A 331 -10.96 -7.99 -19.20
CA SER A 331 -10.48 -6.63 -19.49
C SER A 331 -9.28 -6.25 -18.62
N GLN A 332 -8.13 -6.00 -19.26
CA GLN A 332 -6.91 -5.55 -18.57
C GLN A 332 -7.07 -4.16 -17.92
N PHE A 333 -8.03 -3.35 -18.40
CA PHE A 333 -8.23 -1.98 -17.94
C PHE A 333 -9.24 -1.84 -16.78
N LYS A 334 -10.04 -2.88 -16.49
CA LYS A 334 -11.05 -2.83 -15.42
C LYS A 334 -10.48 -3.41 -14.12
N ILE A 335 -9.98 -2.52 -13.26
CA ILE A 335 -9.47 -2.87 -11.92
C ILE A 335 -10.48 -2.42 -10.87
N ARG A 336 -10.95 -3.35 -10.04
CA ARG A 336 -11.73 -3.03 -8.84
C ARG A 336 -10.81 -2.95 -7.63
N SER A 337 -11.12 -2.05 -6.71
CA SER A 337 -10.37 -1.87 -5.48
C SER A 337 -11.28 -2.15 -4.29
N TRP A 338 -10.80 -3.01 -3.39
CA TRP A 338 -11.44 -3.41 -2.16
C TRP A 338 -10.63 -2.88 -0.99
N ILE A 339 -11.30 -2.37 0.03
CA ILE A 339 -10.67 -1.72 1.18
C ILE A 339 -10.82 -2.66 2.37
N VAL A 340 -9.70 -3.01 2.99
CA VAL A 340 -9.65 -3.91 4.13
C VAL A 340 -9.10 -3.13 5.32
N ASP A 341 -9.75 -3.25 6.47
CA ASP A 341 -9.32 -2.62 7.72
C ASP A 341 -8.18 -3.41 8.36
N ARG A 342 -7.15 -2.73 8.85
CA ARG A 342 -6.04 -3.33 9.58
C ARG A 342 -6.39 -3.68 11.03
N LYS A 343 -7.50 -3.13 11.57
CA LYS A 343 -7.99 -3.37 12.93
C LYS A 343 -8.91 -4.59 13.07
N GLY A 344 -9.06 -5.41 12.03
CA GLY A 344 -9.84 -6.65 12.08
C GLY A 344 -9.11 -7.85 12.70
N PHE A 345 -9.84 -8.96 12.77
CA PHE A 345 -9.30 -10.30 12.93
C PHE A 345 -8.57 -10.71 11.66
N PHE A 346 -7.34 -11.21 11.84
CA PHE A 346 -6.57 -11.86 10.79
C PHE A 346 -6.27 -13.29 11.21
N TRP A 347 -6.40 -14.22 10.27
CA TRP A 347 -6.08 -15.61 10.50
C TRP A 347 -4.57 -15.81 10.63
N SER A 348 -4.15 -16.35 11.76
CA SER A 348 -2.76 -16.46 12.20
C SER A 348 -2.07 -15.10 12.37
N ASP A 349 -1.71 -14.45 11.26
CA ASP A 349 -0.74 -13.37 11.19
C ASP A 349 -0.90 -12.62 9.85
N GLY A 350 -0.62 -11.30 9.82
CA GLY A 350 -0.60 -10.49 8.59
C GLY A 350 0.31 -11.02 7.46
N ARG A 351 1.37 -11.78 7.77
CA ARG A 351 2.26 -12.41 6.79
C ARG A 351 1.54 -13.42 5.90
N VAL A 352 0.51 -14.08 6.40
CA VAL A 352 -0.33 -14.99 5.59
C VAL A 352 -1.01 -14.21 4.47
N PHE A 353 -1.45 -12.98 4.74
CA PHE A 353 -2.07 -12.11 3.76
C PHE A 353 -1.06 -11.57 2.75
N ASP A 354 0.17 -11.31 3.19
CA ASP A 354 1.26 -10.94 2.29
C ASP A 354 1.62 -12.08 1.34
N TYR A 355 1.60 -13.33 1.80
CA TYR A 355 1.74 -14.50 0.93
C TYR A 355 0.56 -14.64 -0.05
N LEU A 356 -0.68 -14.63 0.45
CA LEU A 356 -1.88 -14.87 -0.37
C LEU A 356 -2.11 -13.76 -1.41
N PHE A 357 -1.97 -12.49 -1.02
CA PHE A 357 -2.32 -11.34 -1.87
C PHE A 357 -1.11 -10.57 -2.40
N GLY A 358 0.04 -10.64 -1.74
CA GLY A 358 1.30 -10.08 -2.24
C GLY A 358 1.98 -10.98 -3.26
N LYS A 359 1.61 -12.27 -3.31
CA LYS A 359 2.26 -13.29 -4.16
C LYS A 359 3.77 -13.37 -3.91
N GLU A 360 4.18 -13.00 -2.70
CA GLU A 360 5.56 -13.05 -2.25
C GLU A 360 6.00 -14.49 -2.05
N THR A 361 7.31 -14.73 -2.14
CA THR A 361 7.86 -16.05 -1.81
C THR A 361 7.69 -16.34 -0.32
N LEU A 362 7.66 -17.63 0.05
CA LEU A 362 7.44 -18.03 1.45
C LEU A 362 8.51 -17.45 2.39
N ALA A 363 9.76 -17.37 1.93
CA ALA A 363 10.88 -16.79 2.67
C ALA A 363 10.75 -15.26 2.83
N GLU A 364 10.31 -14.58 1.77
CA GLU A 364 10.12 -13.12 1.79
C GLU A 364 8.97 -12.73 2.74
N ALA A 365 7.85 -13.46 2.69
CA ALA A 365 6.71 -13.27 3.58
C ALA A 365 7.08 -13.57 5.04
N GLU A 366 7.87 -14.62 5.29
CA GLU A 366 8.36 -14.97 6.63
C GLU A 366 9.27 -13.89 7.22
N ALA A 367 10.18 -13.34 6.40
CA ALA A 367 11.12 -12.30 6.82
C ALA A 367 10.43 -11.01 7.24
N GLY A 368 9.25 -10.69 6.69
CA GLY A 368 8.41 -9.57 7.15
C GLY A 368 9.05 -8.17 7.03
N VAL A 369 10.20 -8.04 6.36
CA VAL A 369 10.94 -6.78 6.19
C VAL A 369 10.14 -5.78 5.33
N PRO A 370 9.77 -4.58 5.83
CA PRO A 370 9.06 -3.59 5.03
C PRO A 370 9.88 -3.11 3.83
N TYR A 371 9.20 -2.63 2.79
CA TYR A 371 9.83 -2.23 1.53
C TYR A 371 10.97 -1.22 1.72
N ASP A 372 10.79 -0.21 2.58
CA ASP A 372 11.80 0.82 2.82
C ASP A 372 13.08 0.24 3.45
N GLU A 373 12.95 -0.79 4.30
CA GLU A 373 14.09 -1.50 4.87
C GLU A 373 14.79 -2.38 3.83
N GLN A 374 14.03 -3.04 2.95
CA GLN A 374 14.60 -3.80 1.83
C GLN A 374 15.44 -2.87 0.93
N PHE A 375 14.92 -1.70 0.58
CA PHE A 375 15.67 -0.69 -0.18
C PHE A 375 16.88 -0.16 0.60
N GLY A 376 16.76 -0.01 1.92
CA GLY A 376 17.87 0.33 2.81
C GLY A 376 18.99 -0.70 2.77
N ILE A 377 18.66 -1.99 2.84
CA ILE A 377 19.62 -3.11 2.78
C ILE A 377 20.30 -3.14 1.40
N ILE A 378 19.53 -3.08 0.31
CA ILE A 378 20.06 -3.06 -1.05
C ILE A 378 21.00 -1.86 -1.26
N ASN A 379 20.64 -0.68 -0.75
CA ASN A 379 21.51 0.49 -0.85
C ASN A 379 22.79 0.36 -0.02
N ARG A 380 22.73 -0.26 1.17
CA ARG A 380 23.91 -0.55 2.00
C ARG A 380 24.83 -1.57 1.31
N GLU A 381 24.26 -2.62 0.73
CA GLU A 381 25.01 -3.63 -0.03
C GLU A 381 25.67 -3.04 -1.27
N ARG A 382 24.93 -2.25 -2.05
CA ARG A 382 25.45 -1.51 -3.20
C ARG A 382 26.57 -0.56 -2.78
N LYS A 383 26.44 0.13 -1.64
CA LYS A 383 27.50 0.99 -1.10
C LYS A 383 28.75 0.19 -0.72
N LYS A 384 28.60 -0.94 -0.02
CA LYS A 384 29.71 -1.86 0.32
C LYS A 384 30.39 -2.42 -0.92
N GLN A 385 29.63 -2.82 -1.94
CA GLN A 385 30.17 -3.27 -3.23
C GLN A 385 30.93 -2.13 -3.92
N ASN A 386 30.35 -0.93 -3.99
CA ASN A 386 31.03 0.25 -4.55
C ASN A 386 32.34 0.57 -3.81
N GLU A 387 32.37 0.44 -2.48
CA GLU A 387 33.58 0.62 -1.68
C GLU A 387 34.63 -0.47 -1.96
N LYS A 388 34.23 -1.74 -2.09
CA LYS A 388 35.12 -2.82 -2.51
C LYS A 388 35.70 -2.56 -3.90
N MET A 389 34.88 -2.13 -4.86
CA MET A 389 35.34 -1.82 -6.22
C MET A 389 36.27 -0.61 -6.26
N LYS A 390 36.01 0.42 -5.45
CA LYS A 390 36.93 1.56 -5.27
C LYS A 390 38.28 1.11 -4.71
N LYS A 391 38.29 0.19 -3.74
CA LYS A 391 39.53 -0.38 -3.19
C LYS A 391 40.30 -1.22 -4.22
N LEU A 392 39.60 -1.99 -5.04
CA LEU A 392 40.22 -2.89 -6.04
C LEU A 392 40.73 -2.15 -7.28
N HIS A 393 39.97 -1.20 -7.83
CA HIS A 393 40.26 -0.60 -9.15
C HIS A 393 40.60 0.90 -9.10
N GLY A 394 40.51 1.52 -7.91
CA GLY A 394 40.81 2.93 -7.68
C GLY A 394 39.64 3.88 -7.97
N PRO A 395 39.86 5.21 -7.98
CA PRO A 395 38.81 6.21 -8.16
C PRO A 395 38.08 6.11 -9.51
N LEU A 396 38.74 5.60 -10.56
CA LEU A 396 38.18 5.39 -11.90
C LEU A 396 37.60 3.98 -12.13
N TRP A 397 37.26 3.25 -11.07
CA TRP A 397 36.76 1.88 -11.16
C TRP A 397 35.53 1.73 -12.08
N ARG A 398 34.61 2.71 -12.09
CA ARG A 398 33.41 2.67 -12.95
C ARG A 398 33.78 2.63 -14.43
N TYR A 399 34.77 3.43 -14.83
CA TYR A 399 35.24 3.51 -16.21
C TYR A 399 36.02 2.24 -16.62
N LYS A 400 36.86 1.72 -15.72
CA LYS A 400 37.60 0.46 -15.95
C LYS A 400 36.66 -0.74 -16.12
N MET A 401 35.61 -0.84 -15.30
CA MET A 401 34.60 -1.90 -15.42
C MET A 401 33.80 -1.77 -16.72
N ALA A 402 33.36 -0.56 -17.07
CA ALA A 402 32.63 -0.32 -18.32
C ALA A 402 33.46 -0.70 -19.57
N ILE A 403 34.76 -0.37 -19.59
CA ILE A 403 35.67 -0.79 -20.67
C ILE A 403 35.85 -2.31 -20.69
N GLY A 404 35.98 -2.94 -19.51
CA GLY A 404 36.14 -4.39 -19.38
C GLY A 404 34.93 -5.15 -19.91
N GLU A 405 33.71 -4.73 -19.54
CA GLU A 405 32.45 -5.31 -20.03
C GLU A 405 32.34 -5.11 -21.55
N PHE A 406 32.59 -3.90 -22.05
CA PHE A 406 32.56 -3.60 -23.49
C PHE A 406 33.55 -4.46 -24.30
N LYS A 407 34.79 -4.64 -23.83
CA LYS A 407 35.77 -5.51 -24.50
C LYS A 407 35.34 -6.98 -24.47
N SER A 408 34.72 -7.43 -23.39
CA SER A 408 34.22 -8.80 -23.26
C SER A 408 33.02 -9.09 -24.17
N ASP A 409 32.14 -8.11 -24.35
CA ASP A 409 30.98 -8.22 -25.23
C ASP A 409 31.39 -8.14 -26.71
N VAL A 410 32.32 -7.25 -27.07
CA VAL A 410 32.91 -7.21 -28.42
C VAL A 410 33.67 -8.51 -28.75
N GLY A 411 34.40 -9.08 -27.78
CA GLY A 411 35.08 -10.36 -27.95
C GLY A 411 34.12 -11.54 -28.17
N LYS A 412 32.97 -11.57 -27.47
CA LYS A 412 31.93 -12.59 -27.67
C LYS A 412 31.23 -12.46 -29.01
N VAL A 413 30.91 -11.23 -29.44
CA VAL A 413 30.32 -10.97 -30.75
C VAL A 413 31.31 -11.31 -31.88
N GLY A 414 32.60 -10.98 -31.73
CA GLY A 414 33.66 -11.37 -32.66
C GLY A 414 33.86 -12.89 -32.74
N GLY A 415 33.77 -13.60 -31.60
CA GLY A 415 33.82 -15.06 -31.55
C GLY A 415 32.62 -15.76 -32.22
N MET A 416 31.43 -15.15 -32.14
CA MET A 416 30.25 -15.65 -32.86
C MET A 416 30.31 -15.40 -34.38
N ILE A 417 31.01 -14.35 -34.82
CA ILE A 417 31.20 -14.03 -36.25
C ILE A 417 32.35 -14.86 -36.85
N SER A 418 33.39 -15.18 -36.07
CA SER A 418 34.52 -16.01 -36.53
C SER A 418 34.23 -17.51 -36.59
N GLY A 419 33.07 -17.97 -36.08
CA GLY A 419 32.66 -19.37 -36.03
C GLY A 419 31.92 -19.90 -37.27
N LYS A 420 31.88 -19.17 -38.40
CA LYS A 420 31.22 -19.62 -39.63
C LYS A 420 32.16 -19.56 -40.85
N ASN A 421 32.59 -20.76 -41.26
CA ASN A 421 33.06 -21.21 -42.59
C ASN A 421 34.55 -21.03 -42.99
N PHE A 422 35.31 -22.14 -43.03
CA PHE A 422 35.74 -22.90 -44.25
C PHE A 422 36.90 -23.85 -43.87
N ASN A 423 36.78 -25.19 -43.82
CA ASN A 423 36.62 -26.26 -44.85
C ASN A 423 37.94 -26.91 -45.32
N ASP A 424 37.90 -28.25 -45.31
CA ASP A 424 38.56 -29.25 -46.19
C ASP A 424 40.09 -29.34 -46.31
N ASN A 425 40.69 -30.53 -46.13
CA ASN A 425 40.72 -31.57 -47.19
C ASN A 425 41.51 -32.86 -46.82
N LYS A 426 40.97 -34.00 -47.29
CA LYS A 426 41.62 -35.20 -47.88
C LYS A 426 42.72 -36.00 -47.15
N ASN A 427 42.38 -37.24 -46.76
CA ASN A 427 42.63 -38.51 -47.50
C ASN A 427 42.79 -39.71 -46.55
N ASN A 428 41.86 -40.67 -46.57
CA ASN A 428 42.17 -42.04 -47.02
C ASN A 428 40.88 -42.87 -47.28
N SER A 429 40.82 -43.41 -48.50
CA SER A 429 39.99 -44.51 -49.04
C SER A 429 40.11 -45.81 -48.21
N ASN A 430 39.25 -46.85 -48.22
CA ASN A 430 38.34 -47.42 -49.22
C ASN A 430 37.45 -48.52 -48.55
N SER A 431 36.19 -48.66 -48.99
CA SER A 431 35.41 -49.92 -49.24
C SER A 431 33.92 -49.54 -49.37
N ILE A 432 33.36 -49.51 -50.60
CA ILE A 432 32.53 -50.57 -51.25
C ILE A 432 31.33 -50.97 -50.35
N GLY A 433 30.05 -50.85 -50.70
CA GLY A 433 29.31 -50.48 -51.91
C GLY A 433 27.80 -50.77 -51.70
N ASP A 434 26.98 -50.23 -52.60
CA ASP A 434 25.59 -50.60 -52.99
C ASP A 434 24.32 -50.18 -52.23
N GLY A 435 23.41 -49.59 -53.04
CA GLY A 435 21.94 -49.56 -52.94
C GLY A 435 21.36 -48.37 -52.16
N GLY A 436 20.55 -47.44 -52.69
CA GLY A 436 19.72 -47.39 -53.89
C GLY A 436 18.40 -46.68 -53.51
N GLY A 437 17.88 -45.79 -54.37
CA GLY A 437 16.48 -45.33 -54.28
C GLY A 437 16.25 -43.82 -54.24
N ASP A 438 16.06 -43.24 -55.42
CA ASP A 438 15.51 -41.91 -55.73
C ASP A 438 14.13 -41.69 -55.04
N GLY A 439 13.80 -40.47 -54.58
CA GLY A 439 13.12 -39.43 -55.39
C GLY A 439 11.60 -39.60 -55.31
N ASP A 440 10.72 -38.60 -55.33
CA ASP A 440 10.79 -37.16 -55.45
C ASP A 440 9.38 -36.62 -55.11
N SER A 441 9.33 -35.36 -54.68
CA SER A 441 8.31 -34.37 -55.05
C SER A 441 6.82 -34.54 -54.69
N SER A 442 6.39 -33.59 -53.85
CA SER A 442 5.47 -32.50 -54.22
C SER A 442 3.97 -32.74 -54.47
N LYS A 443 3.19 -31.94 -53.72
CA LYS A 443 2.22 -30.90 -54.18
C LYS A 443 0.71 -31.16 -54.04
N LYS A 444 0.07 -30.06 -53.60
CA LYS A 444 -1.33 -29.57 -53.76
C LYS A 444 -2.35 -30.08 -52.74
N ARG A 445 -2.91 -29.21 -51.90
CA ARG A 445 -3.96 -28.17 -52.12
C ARG A 445 -5.34 -28.78 -52.43
N GLY A 446 -6.32 -28.46 -51.60
CA GLY A 446 -7.74 -28.53 -51.95
C GLY A 446 -8.67 -28.57 -50.74
N LEU A 447 -9.27 -27.43 -50.42
CA LEU A 447 -10.59 -27.35 -49.76
C LEU A 447 -11.62 -28.16 -50.57
N PRO A 448 -12.75 -28.52 -49.96
CA PRO A 448 -13.98 -27.86 -50.41
C PRO A 448 -14.92 -27.42 -49.28
N LYS A 449 -15.82 -26.54 -49.71
CA LYS A 449 -17.06 -26.12 -49.06
C LYS A 449 -18.03 -27.29 -48.99
N GLU A 450 -18.86 -27.31 -47.94
CA GLU A 450 -20.32 -27.14 -48.02
C GLU A 450 -20.81 -26.42 -46.76
#